data_AF-A0A2S0VSZ7-F1
#
_entry.id   AF-A0A2S0VSZ7-F1
#
_cell.length_a   1.000
_cell.length_b   1.000
_cell.length_c   1.000
_cell.angle_alpha   90.00
_cell.angle_beta   90.00
_cell.angle_gamma   90.00
#
_symmetry.space_group_name_H-M   'P 1'
#
loop_
_entity.id
_entity.type
_entity.pdbx_description
1 polymer ?
#
loop_
_entity_poly.entity_id
_entity_poly.type
_entity_poly.pdbx_seq_one_letter_code
_entity_poly.pdbx_strand_id
1 'polypeptide(L)'
;MAIAKSFKKNSLTVLVSSILAVSLSACGGSDSDDNGANQEPKLQVPATYTFESQLTTGSSVSYTGQIARHALIQELTNFVGSLDAGNYTSNDEVVAALNEYFRDGDDTASDKALTLTTTPGTEQTTVRDISDGKNLIGKIAGKDATGQHKDWETAGNFKGWMGINTPTDLVDHFFDLLAAEVVDINGNSLNRQDPEGNALKYTYVTSTGLDLKQLIQKFLLGAVAFSQGADDYLDSDTAGKGLLSANQQVDGKSYTALEHQIDEGFGYFGAARDYAEYSDLELAGKDESANARSHYFDTNTDGKIDLNSEYNWGNSVNAGKRDNGATVATDLTKDAFDAFLTLRALANEAAKNPSSDDAPQADAETVAAMKIQAEAALLAWEKSISASVIHYINYTIADLKTIKAGGYTADEFADLAKHWSEMKGFALGLQFNRLSPVSDADFEDVLSKMQDAPVLDTTKIDDYIADLESARTILGNAYSFNATNVAEW
;
A
#
# COMPACT_ATOMS: atom_id res chain seq x y z
N MET A 1 11.31 58.77 -18.57
CA MET A 1 12.07 57.52 -18.72
C MET A 1 11.61 56.59 -17.59
N ALA A 2 10.51 55.89 -17.80
CA ALA A 2 9.87 55.02 -16.81
C ALA A 2 9.49 53.73 -17.53
N ILE A 3 10.11 52.62 -17.14
CA ILE A 3 9.92 51.31 -17.75
C ILE A 3 8.82 50.60 -16.97
N ALA A 4 7.63 50.52 -17.55
CA ALA A 4 6.57 49.64 -17.09
C ALA A 4 6.87 48.22 -17.60
N LYS A 5 7.16 47.27 -16.70
CA LYS A 5 7.22 45.85 -17.02
C LYS A 5 5.81 45.27 -16.95
N SER A 6 5.30 44.89 -18.12
CA SER A 6 4.10 44.09 -18.32
C SER A 6 4.32 42.68 -17.76
N PHE A 7 3.48 42.29 -16.79
CA PHE A 7 3.33 40.89 -16.38
C PHE A 7 2.38 40.20 -17.37
N LYS A 8 2.93 39.35 -18.25
CA LYS A 8 2.13 38.37 -19.00
C LYS A 8 1.76 37.22 -18.05
N LYS A 9 0.46 37.05 -17.79
CA LYS A 9 -0.09 35.80 -17.28
C LYS A 9 0.16 34.71 -18.33
N ASN A 10 1.02 33.75 -18.02
CA ASN A 10 1.03 32.47 -18.72
C ASN A 10 -0.13 31.65 -18.15
N SER A 11 -1.21 31.53 -18.90
CA SER A 11 -2.23 30.52 -18.64
C SER A 11 -1.61 29.16 -18.94
N LEU A 12 -1.40 28.37 -17.88
CA LEU A 12 -1.01 26.97 -17.99
C LEU A 12 -2.24 26.19 -18.43
N THR A 13 -2.31 25.87 -19.72
CA THR A 13 -3.34 24.96 -20.24
C THR A 13 -2.98 23.55 -19.76
N VAL A 14 -3.67 23.08 -18.72
CA VAL A 14 -3.65 21.68 -18.30
C VAL A 14 -4.17 20.86 -19.46
N LEU A 15 -3.28 20.08 -20.10
CA LEU A 15 -3.68 19.06 -21.05
C LEU A 15 -4.39 17.97 -20.24
N VAL A 16 -5.71 17.89 -20.37
CA VAL A 16 -6.47 16.73 -19.93
C VAL A 16 -5.98 15.54 -20.75
N SER A 17 -5.21 14.66 -20.10
CA SER A 17 -4.75 13.41 -20.70
C SER A 17 -6.00 12.61 -21.05
N SER A 18 -6.30 12.56 -22.36
CA SER A 18 -7.41 11.79 -22.87
C SER A 18 -6.95 10.34 -22.79
N ILE A 19 -7.52 9.58 -21.84
CA ILE A 19 -7.36 8.12 -21.81
C ILE A 19 -7.76 7.63 -23.19
N LEU A 20 -6.77 7.21 -23.98
CA LEU A 20 -7.02 6.51 -25.23
C LEU A 20 -7.57 5.15 -24.82
N ALA A 21 -8.90 5.05 -24.76
CA ALA A 21 -9.59 3.79 -24.62
C ALA A 21 -9.21 2.94 -25.84
N VAL A 22 -8.23 2.06 -25.66
CA VAL A 22 -8.06 0.91 -26.55
C VAL A 22 -9.31 0.07 -26.30
N SER A 23 -10.27 0.18 -27.21
CA SER A 23 -11.52 -0.57 -27.15
C SER A 23 -11.25 -2.05 -27.44
N LEU A 24 -10.86 -2.81 -26.41
CA LEU A 24 -10.93 -4.27 -26.49
C LEU A 24 -12.40 -4.67 -26.46
N SER A 25 -12.96 -4.89 -27.65
CA SER A 25 -14.33 -5.38 -27.84
C SER A 25 -14.46 -6.79 -27.26
N ALA A 26 -14.92 -6.92 -26.02
CA ALA A 26 -15.42 -8.16 -25.46
C ALA A 26 -16.91 -8.27 -25.77
N CYS A 27 -17.25 -8.97 -26.87
CA CYS A 27 -18.63 -9.41 -27.11
C CYS A 27 -18.61 -10.91 -27.41
N GLY A 28 -19.23 -11.68 -26.52
CA GLY A 28 -19.72 -13.00 -26.84
C GLY A 28 -21.01 -12.90 -27.67
N GLY A 29 -21.19 -13.85 -28.59
CA GLY A 29 -22.48 -14.17 -29.20
C GLY A 29 -22.60 -13.93 -30.71
N SER A 30 -22.29 -14.98 -31.47
CA SER A 30 -22.88 -15.42 -32.76
C SER A 30 -23.42 -14.37 -33.75
N ASP A 31 -22.75 -14.21 -34.90
CA ASP A 31 -23.24 -14.74 -36.18
C ASP A 31 -22.22 -14.52 -37.32
N SER A 32 -22.43 -15.32 -38.36
CA SER A 32 -21.57 -15.74 -39.48
C SER A 32 -21.12 -14.69 -40.51
N ASP A 33 -19.98 -15.03 -41.13
CA ASP A 33 -19.44 -14.66 -42.46
C ASP A 33 -18.96 -13.21 -42.70
N ASP A 34 -17.64 -12.99 -42.86
CA ASP A 34 -16.97 -13.02 -44.18
C ASP A 34 -15.51 -12.47 -44.15
N ASN A 35 -14.61 -13.22 -44.81
CA ASN A 35 -13.34 -12.86 -45.47
C ASN A 35 -12.28 -11.92 -44.85
N GLY A 36 -11.14 -12.52 -44.47
CA GLY A 36 -9.89 -12.29 -45.22
C GLY A 36 -9.03 -11.06 -44.90
N ALA A 37 -8.93 -10.63 -43.65
CA ALA A 37 -7.84 -9.78 -43.18
C ALA A 37 -7.11 -10.49 -42.03
N ASN A 38 -5.79 -10.49 -42.05
CA ASN A 38 -4.96 -10.85 -40.89
C ASN A 38 -5.34 -9.90 -39.74
N GLN A 39 -6.33 -10.28 -38.93
CA GLN A 39 -6.51 -9.66 -37.63
C GLN A 39 -5.37 -10.19 -36.77
N GLU A 40 -4.50 -9.28 -36.32
CA GLU A 40 -3.61 -9.53 -35.19
C GLU A 40 -4.42 -10.26 -34.10
N PRO A 41 -3.92 -11.38 -33.56
CA PRO A 41 -4.65 -12.10 -32.53
C PRO A 41 -4.93 -11.15 -31.36
N LYS A 42 -6.20 -11.01 -31.00
CA LYS A 42 -6.61 -10.18 -29.87
C LYS A 42 -5.95 -10.73 -28.59
N LEU A 43 -5.27 -9.85 -27.83
CA LEU A 43 -4.68 -10.18 -26.53
C LEU A 43 -5.70 -10.92 -25.66
N GLN A 44 -5.33 -12.10 -25.16
CA GLN A 44 -6.13 -12.88 -24.23
C GLN A 44 -5.71 -12.52 -22.81
N VAL A 45 -6.62 -11.87 -22.08
CA VAL A 45 -6.41 -11.52 -20.66
C VAL A 45 -7.19 -12.54 -19.81
N PRO A 46 -6.55 -13.27 -18.90
CA PRO A 46 -7.23 -14.23 -18.04
C PRO A 46 -8.13 -13.51 -17.02
N ALA A 47 -9.14 -14.21 -16.48
CA ALA A 47 -10.04 -13.66 -15.46
C ALA A 47 -9.42 -13.64 -14.05
N THR A 48 -8.43 -14.49 -13.82
CA THR A 48 -7.66 -14.59 -12.58
C THR A 48 -6.18 -14.36 -12.89
N TYR A 49 -5.39 -14.01 -11.89
CA TYR A 49 -3.93 -13.82 -12.01
C TYR A 49 -3.22 -15.19 -12.10
N THR A 50 -3.56 -15.94 -13.14
CA THR A 50 -3.01 -17.25 -13.46
C THR A 50 -2.41 -17.18 -14.86
N PHE A 51 -1.10 -17.39 -14.95
CA PHE A 51 -0.36 -17.33 -16.20
C PHE A 51 0.46 -18.61 -16.35
N GLU A 52 0.21 -19.33 -17.44
CA GLU A 52 1.05 -20.45 -17.87
C GLU A 52 2.31 -19.90 -18.54
N SER A 53 3.42 -20.60 -18.35
CA SER A 53 4.68 -20.27 -18.99
C SER A 53 4.59 -20.47 -20.51
N GLN A 54 5.13 -19.51 -21.26
CA GLN A 54 5.34 -19.65 -22.70
C GLN A 54 6.68 -20.31 -23.03
N LEU A 55 7.50 -20.59 -22.01
CA LEU A 55 8.90 -21.03 -22.13
C LEU A 55 9.05 -22.50 -21.71
N THR A 56 8.21 -22.96 -20.77
CA THR A 56 8.20 -24.31 -20.22
C THR A 56 6.78 -24.71 -19.82
N THR A 57 6.60 -25.90 -19.23
CA THR A 57 5.32 -26.34 -18.68
C THR A 57 5.11 -25.81 -17.26
N GLY A 58 3.89 -25.38 -16.94
CA GLY A 58 3.48 -24.92 -15.62
C GLY A 58 3.43 -23.40 -15.50
N SER A 59 3.03 -22.92 -14.32
CA SER A 59 2.84 -21.49 -14.07
C SER A 59 4.14 -20.69 -14.17
N SER A 60 4.05 -19.46 -14.72
CA SER A 60 5.11 -18.46 -14.70
C SER A 60 4.93 -17.41 -13.59
N VAL A 61 3.95 -17.56 -12.69
CA VAL A 61 3.68 -16.58 -11.62
C VAL A 61 4.61 -16.80 -10.43
N SER A 62 5.34 -15.77 -9.99
CA SER A 62 6.25 -15.87 -8.83
C SER A 62 6.45 -14.54 -8.08
N TYR A 63 6.00 -14.47 -6.82
CA TYR A 63 6.15 -13.28 -5.96
C TYR A 63 6.14 -13.59 -4.44
N THR A 64 6.56 -14.79 -4.02
CA THR A 64 6.41 -15.20 -2.61
C THR A 64 7.20 -14.32 -1.62
N GLY A 65 8.28 -13.68 -2.08
CA GLY A 65 9.05 -12.73 -1.26
C GLY A 65 8.25 -11.49 -0.86
N GLN A 66 7.25 -11.10 -1.66
CA GLN A 66 6.36 -9.98 -1.37
C GLN A 66 5.32 -10.39 -0.33
N ILE A 67 4.75 -11.58 -0.47
CA ILE A 67 3.80 -12.15 0.49
C ILE A 67 4.45 -12.35 1.86
N ALA A 68 5.69 -12.83 1.89
CA ALA A 68 6.45 -12.95 3.14
C ALA A 68 6.64 -11.60 3.87
N ARG A 69 6.78 -10.50 3.13
CA ARG A 69 6.88 -9.14 3.73
C ARG A 69 5.53 -8.61 4.21
N HIS A 70 4.44 -8.90 3.50
CA HIS A 70 3.09 -8.64 4.04
C HIS A 70 2.85 -9.41 5.34
N ALA A 71 3.25 -10.68 5.39
CA ALA A 71 3.20 -11.49 6.61
C ALA A 71 4.06 -10.89 7.73
N LEU A 72 5.31 -10.49 7.47
CA LEU A 72 6.17 -9.84 8.47
C LEU A 72 5.58 -8.52 9.00
N ILE A 73 4.99 -7.68 8.13
CA ILE A 73 4.29 -6.45 8.56
C ILE A 73 3.12 -6.81 9.48
N GLN A 74 2.33 -7.83 9.13
CA GLN A 74 1.19 -8.28 9.94
C GLN A 74 1.65 -8.87 11.28
N GLU A 75 2.69 -9.71 11.30
CA GLU A 75 3.24 -10.31 12.51
C GLU A 75 3.86 -9.25 13.44
N LEU A 76 4.60 -8.26 12.90
CA LEU A 76 5.07 -7.12 13.68
C LEU A 76 3.90 -6.33 14.29
N THR A 77 2.84 -6.11 13.52
CA THR A 77 1.63 -5.42 13.99
C THR A 77 0.96 -6.19 15.13
N ASN A 78 0.84 -7.51 14.99
CA ASN A 78 0.27 -8.40 16.01
C ASN A 78 1.15 -8.46 17.26
N PHE A 79 2.47 -8.48 17.08
CA PHE A 79 3.45 -8.41 18.16
C PHE A 79 3.29 -7.12 18.97
N VAL A 80 3.28 -5.94 18.31
CA VAL A 80 3.04 -4.65 18.98
C VAL A 80 1.70 -4.65 19.73
N GLY A 81 0.65 -5.22 19.13
CA GLY A 81 -0.68 -5.30 19.72
C GLY A 81 -0.80 -6.23 20.94
N SER A 82 0.09 -7.22 21.06
CA SER A 82 0.11 -8.22 22.12
C SER A 82 1.27 -8.06 23.10
N LEU A 83 2.04 -6.98 22.96
CA LEU A 83 3.22 -6.72 23.76
C LEU A 83 2.88 -6.61 25.24
N ASP A 84 3.37 -7.58 26.02
CA ASP A 84 3.28 -7.56 27.48
C ASP A 84 4.47 -6.79 28.06
N ALA A 85 4.17 -5.61 28.60
CA ALA A 85 5.18 -4.72 29.14
C ALA A 85 6.00 -5.39 30.25
N GLY A 86 5.41 -6.29 31.04
CA GLY A 86 6.10 -6.95 32.16
C GLY A 86 7.30 -7.82 31.76
N ASN A 87 7.45 -8.13 30.46
CA ASN A 87 8.57 -8.91 29.94
C ASN A 87 9.82 -8.09 29.61
N TYR A 88 9.75 -6.75 29.69
CA TYR A 88 10.83 -5.86 29.27
C TYR A 88 11.23 -4.90 30.39
N THR A 89 12.52 -4.71 30.61
CA THR A 89 13.04 -3.86 31.70
C THR A 89 13.77 -2.62 31.20
N SER A 90 14.04 -2.53 29.90
CA SER A 90 14.72 -1.40 29.27
C SER A 90 14.22 -1.15 27.85
N ASN A 91 14.43 0.07 27.34
CA ASN A 91 14.03 0.43 25.98
C ASN A 91 14.75 -0.47 24.94
N ASP A 92 16.03 -0.75 25.17
CA ASP A 92 16.87 -1.56 24.27
C ASP A 92 16.29 -2.98 24.08
N GLU A 93 15.74 -3.59 25.13
CA GLU A 93 15.11 -4.92 25.04
C GLU A 93 13.85 -4.90 24.17
N VAL A 94 13.04 -3.84 24.28
CA VAL A 94 11.83 -3.67 23.46
C VAL A 94 12.21 -3.45 22.00
N VAL A 95 13.17 -2.54 21.74
CA VAL A 95 13.66 -2.25 20.38
C VAL A 95 14.29 -3.48 19.75
N ALA A 96 15.04 -4.29 20.51
CA ALA A 96 15.59 -5.55 20.03
C ALA A 96 14.48 -6.52 19.58
N ALA A 97 13.41 -6.68 20.38
CA ALA A 97 12.30 -7.55 20.04
C ALA A 97 11.50 -7.07 18.81
N LEU A 98 11.35 -5.75 18.63
CA LEU A 98 10.75 -5.18 17.41
C LEU A 98 11.64 -5.44 16.18
N ASN A 99 12.96 -5.38 16.37
CA ASN A 99 13.94 -5.61 15.30
C ASN A 99 14.04 -7.05 14.83
N GLU A 100 13.62 -8.02 15.64
CA GLU A 100 13.46 -9.41 15.17
C GLU A 100 12.55 -9.48 13.94
N TYR A 101 11.50 -8.64 13.87
CA TYR A 101 10.57 -8.64 12.72
C TYR A 101 10.99 -7.66 11.62
N PHE A 102 11.43 -6.44 11.98
CA PHE A 102 11.72 -5.40 11.00
C PHE A 102 13.06 -5.62 10.29
N ARG A 103 14.11 -5.93 11.06
CA ARG A 103 15.45 -6.14 10.52
C ARG A 103 15.69 -7.61 10.18
N ASP A 104 15.13 -8.54 10.98
CA ASP A 104 15.17 -10.00 10.83
C ASP A 104 16.54 -10.49 10.32
N GLY A 105 17.61 -10.13 11.04
CA GLY A 105 18.99 -10.36 10.60
C GLY A 105 19.44 -11.82 10.67
N ASP A 106 18.65 -12.68 11.32
CA ASP A 106 18.92 -14.10 11.57
C ASP A 106 17.69 -15.00 11.29
N ASP A 107 16.67 -14.46 10.59
CA ASP A 107 15.40 -15.12 10.28
C ASP A 107 14.62 -15.64 11.50
N THR A 108 14.90 -15.14 12.71
CA THR A 108 14.25 -15.61 13.95
C THR A 108 12.77 -15.31 13.98
N ALA A 109 12.32 -14.17 13.45
CA ALA A 109 10.89 -13.91 13.30
C ALA A 109 10.28 -14.85 12.27
N SER A 110 11.03 -15.20 11.23
CA SER A 110 10.55 -16.03 10.14
C SER A 110 10.28 -17.50 10.52
N ASP A 111 10.89 -17.99 11.60
CA ASP A 111 10.67 -19.34 12.16
C ASP A 111 9.50 -19.42 13.15
N LYS A 112 8.94 -18.29 13.57
CA LYS A 112 7.81 -18.27 14.50
C LYS A 112 6.54 -18.73 13.78
N ALA A 113 5.67 -19.43 14.52
CA ALA A 113 4.33 -19.75 14.04
C ALA A 113 3.58 -18.46 13.74
N LEU A 114 2.92 -18.38 12.58
CA LEU A 114 2.09 -17.25 12.21
C LEU A 114 0.99 -17.04 13.24
N THR A 115 0.80 -15.79 13.65
CA THR A 115 -0.34 -15.39 14.48
C THR A 115 -1.60 -15.13 13.63
N LEU A 116 -1.43 -14.93 12.33
CA LEU A 116 -2.52 -14.95 11.35
C LEU A 116 -3.22 -16.31 11.33
N THR A 117 -4.55 -16.30 11.39
CA THR A 117 -5.38 -17.51 11.30
C THR A 117 -6.54 -17.34 10.33
N THR A 118 -6.84 -18.38 9.56
CA THR A 118 -7.97 -18.46 8.62
C THR A 118 -8.87 -19.66 8.94
N THR A 119 -10.04 -19.76 8.31
CA THR A 119 -10.87 -20.97 8.31
C THR A 119 -11.33 -21.30 6.88
N PRO A 120 -10.87 -22.42 6.26
CA PRO A 120 -9.92 -23.40 6.80
C PRO A 120 -8.55 -22.80 7.12
N GLY A 121 -7.71 -23.52 7.88
CA GLY A 121 -6.39 -23.02 8.30
C GLY A 121 -5.45 -22.75 7.12
N THR A 122 -4.38 -22.00 7.36
CA THR A 122 -3.42 -21.63 6.30
C THR A 122 -2.57 -22.82 5.86
N GLU A 123 -2.13 -22.80 4.59
CA GLU A 123 -1.16 -23.79 4.09
C GLU A 123 0.22 -23.57 4.70
N GLN A 124 0.71 -22.33 4.69
CA GLN A 124 1.95 -21.93 5.33
C GLN A 124 1.73 -21.70 6.83
N THR A 125 2.68 -22.14 7.65
CA THR A 125 2.59 -22.05 9.12
C THR A 125 3.59 -21.07 9.74
N THR A 126 4.58 -20.66 8.96
CA THR A 126 5.64 -19.69 9.31
C THR A 126 5.88 -18.75 8.12
N VAL A 127 6.58 -17.64 8.32
CA VAL A 127 7.00 -16.77 7.19
C VAL A 127 8.01 -17.52 6.30
N ARG A 128 8.86 -18.38 6.88
CA ARG A 128 9.81 -19.20 6.12
C ARG A 128 9.10 -20.14 5.14
N ASP A 129 7.95 -20.69 5.51
CA ASP A 129 7.12 -21.51 4.62
C ASP A 129 6.60 -20.72 3.40
N ILE A 130 6.45 -19.40 3.52
CA ILE A 130 6.07 -18.51 2.41
C ILE A 130 7.30 -18.22 1.55
N SER A 131 8.36 -17.68 2.15
CA SER A 131 9.60 -17.33 1.45
C SER A 131 10.76 -17.18 2.41
N ASP A 132 11.88 -17.81 2.07
CA ASP A 132 13.09 -17.81 2.88
C ASP A 132 13.92 -16.51 2.76
N GLY A 133 14.57 -16.11 3.87
CA GLY A 133 15.52 -15.00 3.94
C GLY A 133 14.94 -13.62 3.62
N LYS A 134 13.71 -13.33 4.09
CA LYS A 134 13.03 -12.05 3.85
C LYS A 134 13.03 -11.20 5.12
N ASN A 135 13.25 -9.90 4.94
CA ASN A 135 13.09 -8.89 5.98
C ASN A 135 12.46 -7.62 5.40
N LEU A 136 12.06 -6.70 6.28
CA LEU A 136 11.44 -5.43 5.89
C LEU A 136 12.50 -4.35 5.60
N ILE A 137 13.56 -4.26 6.41
CA ILE A 137 14.62 -3.26 6.24
C ILE A 137 15.27 -3.32 4.85
N GLY A 138 15.45 -4.51 4.27
CA GLY A 138 16.06 -4.67 2.94
C GLY A 138 15.18 -4.18 1.80
N LYS A 139 13.93 -3.80 2.08
CA LYS A 139 12.95 -3.31 1.09
C LYS A 139 12.22 -2.03 1.53
N ILE A 140 12.67 -1.37 2.58
CA ILE A 140 12.19 -0.03 2.88
C ILE A 140 12.79 0.96 1.87
N ALA A 141 12.01 1.96 1.49
CA ALA A 141 12.46 3.02 0.58
C ALA A 141 13.81 3.60 1.02
N GLY A 142 14.77 3.65 0.08
CA GLY A 142 16.17 4.05 0.31
C GLY A 142 17.17 2.89 0.43
N LYS A 143 16.71 1.65 0.63
CA LYS A 143 17.61 0.49 0.84
C LYS A 143 17.85 -0.37 -0.40
N ASP A 144 17.15 -0.12 -1.49
CA ASP A 144 17.48 -0.73 -2.77
C ASP A 144 18.77 -0.12 -3.35
N ALA A 145 19.59 -0.94 -3.99
CA ALA A 145 20.84 -0.46 -4.60
C ALA A 145 20.62 0.45 -5.82
N THR A 146 19.48 0.32 -6.51
CA THR A 146 19.13 1.07 -7.72
C THR A 146 17.63 1.24 -7.86
N GLY A 147 17.20 2.16 -8.73
CA GLY A 147 15.87 2.25 -9.31
C GLY A 147 14.78 2.72 -8.36
N GLN A 148 15.05 3.83 -7.66
CA GLN A 148 14.09 4.69 -6.96
C GLN A 148 14.34 6.13 -7.42
N HIS A 149 13.28 6.92 -7.61
CA HIS A 149 13.36 8.26 -8.19
C HIS A 149 14.01 9.31 -7.27
N LYS A 150 14.03 9.06 -5.97
CA LYS A 150 14.66 9.88 -4.94
C LYS A 150 15.66 9.04 -4.16
N ASP A 151 16.76 9.66 -3.77
CA ASP A 151 17.68 9.08 -2.79
C ASP A 151 17.12 9.32 -1.38
N TRP A 152 16.34 8.36 -0.88
CA TRP A 152 15.64 8.49 0.41
C TRP A 152 16.56 8.54 1.63
N GLU A 153 17.84 8.22 1.47
CA GLU A 153 18.85 8.32 2.53
C GLU A 153 19.51 9.71 2.58
N THR A 154 19.27 10.55 1.58
CA THR A 154 19.72 11.94 1.58
C THR A 154 18.78 12.83 2.39
N ALA A 155 19.35 13.54 3.37
CA ALA A 155 18.60 14.43 4.25
C ALA A 155 17.77 15.47 3.48
N GLY A 156 16.50 15.59 3.87
CA GLY A 156 15.54 16.50 3.26
C GLY A 156 14.74 15.90 2.09
N ASN A 157 15.02 14.68 1.62
CA ASN A 157 14.20 14.02 0.61
C ASN A 157 12.94 13.38 1.20
N PHE A 158 13.06 12.72 2.36
CA PHE A 158 11.90 12.25 3.12
C PHE A 158 11.21 13.42 3.83
N LYS A 159 9.88 13.48 3.75
CA LYS A 159 9.06 14.54 4.36
C LYS A 159 7.99 13.97 5.26
N GLY A 160 7.52 14.81 6.18
CA GLY A 160 6.29 14.58 6.93
C GLY A 160 6.45 14.22 8.39
N TRP A 161 7.65 14.29 8.95
CA TRP A 161 7.86 14.18 10.39
C TRP A 161 9.03 15.06 10.84
N MET A 162 8.81 15.91 11.84
CA MET A 162 9.81 16.89 12.28
C MET A 162 11.06 16.19 12.82
N GLY A 163 12.22 16.58 12.29
CA GLY A 163 13.53 16.06 12.74
C GLY A 163 13.91 14.69 12.18
N ILE A 164 13.05 14.05 11.39
CA ILE A 164 13.29 12.76 10.77
C ILE A 164 13.59 12.95 9.28
N ASN A 165 14.64 12.29 8.79
CA ASN A 165 15.20 12.56 7.46
C ASN A 165 15.17 11.38 6.50
N THR A 166 14.89 10.17 6.98
CA THR A 166 14.83 8.96 6.16
C THR A 166 13.62 8.09 6.57
N PRO A 167 13.14 7.21 5.68
CA PRO A 167 12.09 6.25 6.03
C PRO A 167 12.52 5.31 7.16
N THR A 168 13.78 4.90 7.21
CA THR A 168 14.30 4.02 8.26
C THR A 168 14.29 4.72 9.62
N ASP A 169 14.75 5.98 9.68
CA ASP A 169 14.75 6.77 10.90
C ASP A 169 13.34 6.95 11.48
N LEU A 170 12.30 7.00 10.63
CA LEU A 170 10.92 7.10 11.12
C LEU A 170 10.45 5.80 11.81
N VAL A 171 10.80 4.63 11.26
CA VAL A 171 10.49 3.35 11.91
C VAL A 171 11.21 3.24 13.26
N ASP A 172 12.50 3.58 13.27
CA ASP A 172 13.31 3.58 14.50
C ASP A 172 12.73 4.55 15.54
N HIS A 173 12.28 5.75 15.11
CA HIS A 173 11.61 6.70 15.99
C HIS A 173 10.32 6.14 16.60
N PHE A 174 9.48 5.45 15.82
CA PHE A 174 8.27 4.82 16.35
C PHE A 174 8.59 3.67 17.31
N PHE A 175 9.67 2.92 17.07
CA PHE A 175 10.14 1.88 17.98
C PHE A 175 10.62 2.47 19.30
N ASP A 176 11.38 3.58 19.26
CA ASP A 176 11.82 4.30 20.46
C ASP A 176 10.64 4.84 21.29
N LEU A 177 9.63 5.41 20.62
CA LEU A 177 8.40 5.86 21.30
C LEU A 177 7.67 4.69 21.96
N LEU A 178 7.54 3.54 21.28
CA LEU A 178 6.87 2.36 21.84
C LEU A 178 7.66 1.79 23.02
N ALA A 179 8.98 1.73 22.90
CA ALA A 179 9.86 1.27 23.97
C ALA A 179 9.74 2.13 25.23
N ALA A 180 9.66 3.45 25.06
CA ALA A 180 9.42 4.38 26.17
C ALA A 180 8.06 4.13 26.85
N GLU A 181 6.98 3.95 26.09
CA GLU A 181 5.65 3.63 26.64
C GLU A 181 5.67 2.31 27.45
N VAL A 182 6.39 1.30 26.96
CA VAL A 182 6.53 0.00 27.64
C VAL A 182 7.29 0.12 28.95
N VAL A 183 8.42 0.82 28.96
CA VAL A 183 9.23 0.99 30.18
C VAL A 183 8.50 1.86 31.23
N ASP A 184 7.76 2.87 30.79
CA ASP A 184 6.95 3.71 31.69
C ASP A 184 5.89 2.89 32.44
N ILE A 185 5.28 1.88 31.80
CA ILE A 185 4.35 0.95 32.47
C ILE A 185 5.02 0.23 33.64
N ASN A 186 6.27 -0.20 33.47
CA ASN A 186 7.01 -0.95 34.49
C ASN A 186 7.60 -0.06 35.59
N GLY A 187 7.85 1.21 35.28
CA GLY A 187 8.43 2.19 36.20
C GLY A 187 7.39 2.90 37.08
N ASN A 188 6.26 3.34 36.52
CA ASN A 188 5.11 3.93 37.22
C ASN A 188 3.93 4.17 36.25
N SER A 189 2.89 3.33 36.32
CA SER A 189 1.71 3.41 35.43
C SER A 189 0.88 4.70 35.57
N LEU A 190 1.08 5.53 36.60
CA LEU A 190 0.36 6.80 36.79
C LEU A 190 0.75 7.89 35.76
N ASN A 191 1.84 7.70 35.02
CA ASN A 191 2.29 8.64 33.99
C ASN A 191 1.56 8.46 32.64
N ARG A 192 0.79 7.38 32.48
CA ARG A 192 0.09 7.03 31.23
C ARG A 192 -1.38 7.42 31.31
N GLN A 193 -1.63 8.72 31.24
CA GLN A 193 -2.97 9.29 31.21
C GLN A 193 -3.17 10.15 29.97
N ASP A 194 -4.41 10.17 29.47
CA ASP A 194 -4.84 11.16 28.49
C ASP A 194 -5.01 12.56 29.14
N PRO A 195 -5.26 13.63 28.36
CA PRO A 195 -5.43 14.97 28.92
C PRO A 195 -6.62 15.13 29.90
N GLU A 196 -7.61 14.24 29.88
CA GLU A 196 -8.74 14.22 30.81
C GLU A 196 -8.40 13.46 32.12
N GLY A 197 -7.23 12.82 32.17
CA GLY A 197 -6.75 12.04 33.31
C GLY A 197 -7.20 10.58 33.31
N ASN A 198 -7.80 10.09 32.21
CA ASN A 198 -8.12 8.67 32.09
C ASN A 198 -6.83 7.87 31.85
N ALA A 199 -6.74 6.68 32.41
CA ALA A 199 -5.64 5.77 32.10
C ALA A 199 -5.69 5.33 30.63
N LEU A 200 -4.54 5.33 29.95
CA LEU A 200 -4.45 4.89 28.57
C LEU A 200 -4.77 3.40 28.46
N LYS A 201 -5.66 3.05 27.52
CA LYS A 201 -6.19 1.69 27.36
C LYS A 201 -5.16 0.68 26.84
N TYR A 202 -4.31 1.11 25.92
CA TYR A 202 -3.37 0.24 25.21
C TYR A 202 -1.92 0.65 25.46
N THR A 203 -1.03 -0.32 25.51
CA THR A 203 0.42 -0.12 25.68
C THR A 203 1.04 0.71 24.55
N TYR A 204 0.50 0.59 23.33
CA TYR A 204 1.01 1.26 22.14
C TYR A 204 0.34 2.62 21.85
N VAL A 205 -0.49 3.12 22.77
CA VAL A 205 -1.09 4.47 22.67
C VAL A 205 -0.32 5.43 23.56
N THR A 206 0.08 6.59 23.03
CA THR A 206 0.78 7.64 23.79
C THR A 206 -0.20 8.66 24.38
N SER A 207 0.24 9.40 25.41
CA SER A 207 -0.54 10.51 25.98
C SER A 207 -0.75 11.69 25.01
N THR A 208 0.08 11.76 23.96
CA THR A 208 -0.06 12.73 22.86
C THR A 208 -1.07 12.30 21.80
N GLY A 209 -1.70 11.12 21.94
CA GLY A 209 -2.72 10.64 21.01
C GLY A 209 -2.13 9.96 19.77
N LEU A 210 -1.00 9.26 19.90
CA LEU A 210 -0.46 8.41 18.83
C LEU A 210 -0.82 6.94 19.11
N ASP A 211 -1.40 6.25 18.15
CA ASP A 211 -1.43 4.78 18.11
C ASP A 211 -0.21 4.28 17.29
N LEU A 212 0.83 3.87 17.99
CA LEU A 212 2.10 3.45 17.40
C LEU A 212 1.96 2.16 16.59
N LYS A 213 1.02 1.28 16.94
CA LYS A 213 0.71 0.07 16.16
C LYS A 213 0.21 0.45 14.77
N GLN A 214 -0.71 1.42 14.68
CA GLN A 214 -1.22 1.89 13.40
C GLN A 214 -0.16 2.64 12.59
N LEU A 215 0.60 3.54 13.23
CA LEU A 215 1.68 4.28 12.54
C LEU A 215 2.70 3.35 11.92
N ILE A 216 3.21 2.37 12.68
CA ILE A 216 4.18 1.38 12.20
C ILE A 216 3.59 0.60 11.02
N GLN A 217 2.40 0.03 11.18
CA GLN A 217 1.79 -0.81 10.13
C GLN A 217 1.55 -0.01 8.84
N LYS A 218 0.84 1.13 8.93
CA LYS A 218 0.42 1.87 7.73
C LYS A 218 1.62 2.49 7.03
N PHE A 219 2.60 2.98 7.80
CA PHE A 219 3.83 3.50 7.22
C PHE A 219 4.61 2.40 6.50
N LEU A 220 4.74 1.18 7.06
CA LEU A 220 5.43 0.08 6.38
C LEU A 220 4.69 -0.40 5.12
N LEU A 221 3.36 -0.38 5.10
CA LEU A 221 2.60 -0.61 3.86
C LEU A 221 2.95 0.42 2.77
N GLY A 222 3.18 1.69 3.14
CA GLY A 222 3.65 2.72 2.21
C GLY A 222 5.13 2.59 1.83
N ALA A 223 5.99 2.49 2.83
CA ALA A 223 7.44 2.58 2.70
C ALA A 223 8.12 1.29 2.25
N VAL A 224 7.44 0.14 2.36
CA VAL A 224 7.90 -1.16 1.83
C VAL A 224 7.04 -1.60 0.66
N ALA A 225 5.72 -1.81 0.87
CA ALA A 225 4.92 -2.42 -0.19
C ALA A 225 4.67 -1.46 -1.36
N PHE A 226 4.11 -0.29 -1.09
CA PHE A 226 3.79 0.68 -2.14
C PHE A 226 5.03 1.26 -2.80
N SER A 227 6.07 1.62 -2.04
CA SER A 227 7.33 2.13 -2.60
C SER A 227 7.98 1.16 -3.57
N GLN A 228 8.07 -0.13 -3.22
CA GLN A 228 8.63 -1.14 -4.10
C GLN A 228 7.72 -1.38 -5.33
N GLY A 229 6.39 -1.40 -5.15
CA GLY A 229 5.48 -1.49 -6.29
C GLY A 229 5.64 -0.34 -7.27
N ALA A 230 5.59 0.91 -6.77
CA ALA A 230 5.50 2.13 -7.56
C ALA A 230 6.83 2.64 -8.13
N ASP A 231 7.91 2.49 -7.37
CA ASP A 231 9.21 3.12 -7.63
C ASP A 231 10.31 2.06 -7.62
N ASP A 232 9.98 0.84 -8.07
CA ASP A 232 10.92 -0.22 -8.42
C ASP A 232 10.31 -1.12 -9.51
N TYR A 233 9.32 -1.94 -9.15
CA TYR A 233 8.87 -3.06 -9.99
C TYR A 233 7.97 -2.64 -11.16
N LEU A 234 7.11 -1.65 -10.96
CA LEU A 234 6.23 -1.11 -12.02
C LEU A 234 6.79 0.15 -12.68
N ASP A 235 7.95 0.64 -12.25
CA ASP A 235 8.58 1.80 -12.89
C ASP A 235 9.29 1.40 -14.21
N SER A 236 9.62 2.42 -14.99
CA SER A 236 10.25 2.31 -16.31
C SER A 236 11.28 3.41 -16.57
N ASP A 237 11.90 3.94 -15.51
CA ASP A 237 12.88 5.02 -15.56
C ASP A 237 14.34 4.51 -15.62
N THR A 238 14.57 3.30 -15.10
CA THR A 238 15.89 2.70 -14.92
C THR A 238 16.11 1.57 -15.93
N ALA A 239 17.14 1.72 -16.78
CA ALA A 239 17.44 0.73 -17.80
C ALA A 239 17.70 -0.66 -17.20
N GLY A 240 17.01 -1.69 -17.71
CA GLY A 240 17.17 -3.07 -17.25
C GLY A 240 16.43 -3.40 -15.96
N LYS A 241 15.59 -2.51 -15.42
CA LYS A 241 14.79 -2.70 -14.21
C LYS A 241 13.30 -2.49 -14.48
N GLY A 242 12.43 -2.99 -13.61
CA GLY A 242 10.98 -2.84 -13.72
C GLY A 242 10.48 -3.26 -15.10
N LEU A 243 9.69 -2.39 -15.74
CA LEU A 243 9.14 -2.63 -17.09
C LEU A 243 10.19 -2.57 -18.21
N LEU A 244 11.41 -2.12 -17.92
CA LEU A 244 12.55 -2.15 -18.85
C LEU A 244 13.43 -3.38 -18.64
N SER A 245 13.00 -4.36 -17.85
CA SER A 245 13.72 -5.63 -17.71
C SER A 245 13.68 -6.46 -18.98
N ALA A 246 14.65 -7.37 -19.13
CA ALA A 246 14.68 -8.29 -20.26
C ALA A 246 13.44 -9.21 -20.24
N ASN A 247 12.80 -9.39 -21.39
CA ASN A 247 11.75 -10.39 -21.55
C ASN A 247 12.35 -11.75 -21.98
N GLN A 248 13.38 -12.18 -21.26
CA GLN A 248 14.10 -13.44 -21.48
C GLN A 248 13.98 -14.32 -20.25
N GLN A 249 13.97 -15.63 -20.47
CA GLN A 249 13.89 -16.64 -19.41
C GLN A 249 14.97 -16.41 -18.35
N VAL A 250 14.58 -16.41 -17.08
CA VAL A 250 15.54 -16.49 -15.98
C VAL A 250 16.02 -17.94 -15.86
N ASP A 251 17.32 -18.16 -15.73
CA ASP A 251 17.91 -19.51 -15.73
C ASP A 251 17.24 -20.42 -14.69
N GLY A 252 16.79 -21.59 -15.15
CA GLY A 252 16.06 -22.57 -14.34
C GLY A 252 14.66 -22.16 -13.88
N LYS A 253 14.11 -21.04 -14.35
CA LYS A 253 12.77 -20.54 -13.99
C LYS A 253 11.78 -20.66 -15.14
N SER A 254 10.49 -20.67 -14.80
CA SER A 254 9.39 -20.73 -15.77
C SER A 254 8.94 -19.36 -16.31
N TYR A 255 9.60 -18.29 -15.89
CA TYR A 255 9.24 -16.92 -16.22
C TYR A 255 10.41 -16.15 -16.82
N THR A 256 10.09 -15.05 -17.52
CA THR A 256 11.09 -14.05 -17.91
C THR A 256 11.42 -13.09 -16.77
N ALA A 257 12.53 -12.35 -16.89
CA ALA A 257 12.85 -11.31 -15.90
C ALA A 257 11.78 -10.22 -15.83
N LEU A 258 11.21 -9.80 -16.97
CA LEU A 258 10.09 -8.85 -17.04
C LEU A 258 8.81 -9.39 -16.38
N GLU A 259 8.43 -10.64 -16.69
CA GLU A 259 7.28 -11.29 -16.07
C GLU A 259 7.41 -11.32 -14.55
N HIS A 260 8.59 -11.67 -14.03
CA HIS A 260 8.88 -11.68 -12.60
C HIS A 260 8.77 -10.29 -11.96
N GLN A 261 9.25 -9.24 -12.63
CA GLN A 261 9.14 -7.88 -12.08
C GLN A 261 7.68 -7.44 -11.94
N ILE A 262 6.84 -7.75 -12.93
CA ILE A 262 5.40 -7.48 -12.88
C ILE A 262 4.73 -8.28 -11.75
N ASP A 263 5.09 -9.56 -11.61
CA ASP A 263 4.62 -10.44 -10.55
C ASP A 263 4.99 -9.89 -9.16
N GLU A 264 6.22 -9.40 -8.98
CA GLU A 264 6.66 -8.75 -7.73
C GLU A 264 5.90 -7.44 -7.46
N GLY A 265 5.59 -6.64 -8.48
CA GLY A 265 4.71 -5.47 -8.32
C GLY A 265 3.30 -5.84 -7.86
N PHE A 266 2.70 -6.87 -8.46
CA PHE A 266 1.39 -7.40 -8.07
C PHE A 266 1.40 -7.98 -6.64
N GLY A 267 2.44 -8.73 -6.28
CA GLY A 267 2.60 -9.30 -4.95
C GLY A 267 2.63 -8.24 -3.84
N TYR A 268 3.23 -7.06 -4.09
CA TYR A 268 3.18 -5.96 -3.14
C TYR A 268 1.82 -5.25 -3.08
N PHE A 269 1.06 -5.19 -4.17
CA PHE A 269 -0.34 -4.73 -4.11
C PHE A 269 -1.16 -5.63 -3.15
N GLY A 270 -0.83 -6.93 -3.15
CA GLY A 270 -1.28 -7.88 -2.15
C GLY A 270 -2.62 -8.54 -2.46
N ALA A 271 -3.12 -8.44 -3.68
CA ALA A 271 -4.37 -9.10 -4.06
C ALA A 271 -4.18 -10.62 -4.21
N ALA A 272 -5.22 -11.39 -3.87
CA ALA A 272 -5.32 -12.81 -4.20
C ALA A 272 -5.38 -13.00 -5.73
N ARG A 273 -5.05 -14.20 -6.22
CA ARG A 273 -5.07 -14.46 -7.67
C ARG A 273 -6.47 -14.44 -8.25
N ASP A 274 -7.48 -14.70 -7.45
CA ASP A 274 -8.89 -14.68 -7.80
C ASP A 274 -9.60 -13.41 -7.30
N TYR A 275 -8.87 -12.31 -7.14
CA TYR A 275 -9.37 -11.05 -6.57
C TYR A 275 -10.69 -10.53 -7.18
N ALA A 276 -10.86 -10.67 -8.50
CA ALA A 276 -12.09 -10.29 -9.21
C ALA A 276 -13.34 -11.10 -8.80
N GLU A 277 -13.17 -12.21 -8.06
CA GLU A 277 -14.27 -13.02 -7.56
C GLU A 277 -14.79 -12.55 -6.20
N TYR A 278 -14.14 -11.60 -5.54
CA TYR A 278 -14.60 -11.05 -4.28
C TYR A 278 -15.50 -9.84 -4.53
N SER A 279 -16.56 -9.71 -3.74
CA SER A 279 -17.26 -8.44 -3.62
C SER A 279 -16.47 -7.44 -2.78
N ASP A 280 -16.72 -6.15 -2.95
CA ASP A 280 -16.10 -5.12 -2.11
C ASP A 280 -16.45 -5.29 -0.62
N LEU A 281 -17.62 -5.86 -0.31
CA LEU A 281 -18.05 -6.16 1.05
C LEU A 281 -17.19 -7.26 1.70
N GLU A 282 -16.88 -8.31 0.93
CA GLU A 282 -15.98 -9.40 1.30
C GLU A 282 -14.54 -8.92 1.47
N LEU A 283 -14.03 -8.14 0.50
CA LEU A 283 -12.72 -7.49 0.59
C LEU A 283 -12.63 -6.51 1.75
N ALA A 284 -13.72 -5.85 2.13
CA ALA A 284 -13.77 -4.99 3.29
C ALA A 284 -13.77 -5.76 4.63
N GLY A 285 -13.94 -7.08 4.59
CA GLY A 285 -14.11 -7.93 5.78
C GLY A 285 -15.42 -7.66 6.52
N LYS A 286 -16.43 -7.16 5.80
CA LYS A 286 -17.72 -6.71 6.36
C LYS A 286 -18.89 -7.61 5.97
N ASP A 287 -18.66 -8.66 5.18
CA ASP A 287 -19.68 -9.67 4.95
C ASP A 287 -19.81 -10.58 6.18
N GLU A 288 -21.01 -10.60 6.76
CA GLU A 288 -21.37 -11.41 7.92
C GLU A 288 -22.13 -12.70 7.53
N SER A 289 -22.24 -12.98 6.23
CA SER A 289 -22.88 -14.19 5.72
C SER A 289 -22.12 -15.45 6.15
N ALA A 290 -22.83 -16.59 6.26
CA ALA A 290 -22.24 -17.84 6.75
C ALA A 290 -21.09 -18.40 5.88
N ASN A 291 -20.97 -17.93 4.63
CA ASN A 291 -19.93 -18.32 3.68
C ASN A 291 -19.11 -17.11 3.20
N ALA A 292 -19.07 -16.02 4.00
CA ALA A 292 -18.39 -14.79 3.66
C ALA A 292 -16.90 -15.00 3.40
N ARG A 293 -16.40 -14.51 2.27
CA ARG A 293 -14.97 -14.44 1.97
C ARG A 293 -14.35 -13.24 2.67
N SER A 294 -13.95 -13.39 3.93
CA SER A 294 -13.35 -12.28 4.70
C SER A 294 -11.86 -12.16 4.39
N HIS A 295 -11.54 -11.48 3.29
CA HIS A 295 -10.19 -11.31 2.72
C HIS A 295 -9.55 -12.56 2.09
N TYR A 296 -10.11 -13.76 2.25
CA TYR A 296 -9.56 -14.98 1.68
C TYR A 296 -10.65 -15.98 1.27
N PHE A 297 -10.28 -16.95 0.41
CA PHE A 297 -11.16 -18.02 -0.03
C PHE A 297 -10.36 -19.26 -0.46
N ASP A 298 -10.76 -20.45 -0.02
CA ASP A 298 -10.17 -21.74 -0.46
C ASP A 298 -10.71 -22.06 -1.86
N THR A 299 -10.10 -21.42 -2.86
CA THR A 299 -10.53 -21.42 -4.26
C THR A 299 -10.30 -22.79 -4.90
N ASN A 300 -9.22 -23.47 -4.50
CA ASN A 300 -8.88 -24.79 -5.02
C ASN A 300 -9.61 -25.95 -4.29
N THR A 301 -10.28 -25.68 -3.17
CA THR A 301 -11.04 -26.61 -2.32
C THR A 301 -10.23 -27.73 -1.66
N ASP A 302 -8.96 -27.49 -1.37
CA ASP A 302 -8.05 -28.46 -0.74
C ASP A 302 -8.15 -28.52 0.79
N GLY A 303 -8.97 -27.64 1.38
CA GLY A 303 -9.19 -27.56 2.82
C GLY A 303 -8.13 -26.74 3.56
N LYS A 304 -7.39 -25.88 2.86
CA LYS A 304 -6.46 -24.89 3.40
C LYS A 304 -6.55 -23.57 2.63
N ILE A 305 -5.96 -22.50 3.17
CA ILE A 305 -5.79 -21.22 2.49
C ILE A 305 -4.31 -21.04 2.14
N ASP A 306 -3.98 -21.01 0.84
CA ASP A 306 -2.63 -20.66 0.39
C ASP A 306 -2.42 -19.14 0.46
N LEU A 307 -1.55 -18.70 1.38
CA LEU A 307 -1.25 -17.29 1.57
C LEU A 307 -0.64 -16.63 0.33
N ASN A 308 -0.05 -17.42 -0.58
CA ASN A 308 0.54 -16.92 -1.83
C ASN A 308 -0.46 -16.71 -2.95
N SER A 309 -1.70 -17.19 -2.83
CA SER A 309 -2.64 -17.15 -3.95
C SER A 309 -4.10 -16.86 -3.57
N GLU A 310 -4.50 -17.12 -2.33
CA GLU A 310 -5.90 -17.15 -1.88
C GLU A 310 -6.19 -16.13 -0.77
N TYR A 311 -5.22 -15.26 -0.43
CA TYR A 311 -5.34 -14.28 0.63
C TYR A 311 -5.08 -12.85 0.13
N ASN A 312 -5.93 -11.91 0.55
CA ASN A 312 -5.81 -10.49 0.24
C ASN A 312 -5.13 -9.72 1.38
N TRP A 313 -4.04 -9.05 1.05
CA TRP A 313 -3.12 -8.34 1.93
C TRP A 313 -3.16 -6.83 1.72
N GLY A 314 -2.76 -6.09 2.75
CA GLY A 314 -2.35 -4.69 2.64
C GLY A 314 -3.36 -3.81 1.89
N ASN A 315 -2.89 -3.12 0.86
CA ASN A 315 -3.69 -2.11 0.18
C ASN A 315 -4.77 -2.66 -0.76
N SER A 316 -4.71 -3.93 -1.19
CA SER A 316 -5.82 -4.57 -1.91
C SER A 316 -7.10 -4.54 -1.05
N VAL A 317 -6.99 -4.91 0.22
CA VAL A 317 -8.10 -4.82 1.20
C VAL A 317 -8.57 -3.37 1.39
N ASN A 318 -7.67 -2.40 1.36
CA ASN A 318 -8.04 -0.98 1.43
C ASN A 318 -8.85 -0.53 0.22
N ALA A 319 -8.54 -1.00 -0.99
CA ALA A 319 -9.34 -0.70 -2.18
C ALA A 319 -10.80 -1.16 -1.98
N GLY A 320 -11.01 -2.42 -1.57
CA GLY A 320 -12.36 -2.95 -1.31
C GLY A 320 -13.10 -2.18 -0.20
N LYS A 321 -12.40 -1.77 0.87
CA LYS A 321 -12.98 -0.91 1.90
C LYS A 321 -13.46 0.44 1.35
N ARG A 322 -12.75 1.02 0.40
CA ARG A 322 -13.06 2.35 -0.16
C ARG A 322 -14.16 2.28 -1.21
N ASP A 323 -14.20 1.22 -2.00
CA ASP A 323 -15.30 0.97 -2.93
C ASP A 323 -16.60 0.65 -2.18
N ASN A 324 -16.56 -0.26 -1.19
CA ASN A 324 -17.71 -0.54 -0.33
C ASN A 324 -18.18 0.69 0.48
N GLY A 325 -17.26 1.55 0.88
CA GLY A 325 -17.56 2.77 1.64
C GLY A 325 -18.03 3.95 0.80
N ALA A 326 -18.06 3.83 -0.54
CA ALA A 326 -18.38 4.94 -1.42
C ALA A 326 -19.89 5.15 -1.58
N THR A 327 -20.33 6.41 -1.49
CA THR A 327 -21.72 6.80 -1.78
C THR A 327 -21.98 6.88 -3.28
N VAL A 328 -21.02 7.44 -4.02
CA VAL A 328 -20.99 7.42 -5.48
C VAL A 328 -20.03 6.31 -5.89
N ALA A 329 -20.54 5.32 -6.63
CA ALA A 329 -19.78 4.14 -7.01
C ALA A 329 -18.40 4.49 -7.59
N THR A 330 -17.40 3.80 -7.07
CA THR A 330 -16.02 3.72 -7.54
C THR A 330 -15.65 2.23 -7.52
N ASP A 331 -14.62 1.85 -8.28
CA ASP A 331 -14.22 0.46 -8.42
C ASP A 331 -12.69 0.36 -8.51
N LEU A 332 -12.02 0.83 -7.46
CA LEU A 332 -10.56 0.81 -7.32
C LEU A 332 -10.01 -0.62 -7.28
N THR A 333 -10.78 -1.57 -6.75
CA THR A 333 -10.44 -3.01 -6.76
C THR A 333 -10.32 -3.51 -8.20
N LYS A 334 -11.36 -3.33 -9.02
CA LYS A 334 -11.36 -3.73 -10.42
C LYS A 334 -10.35 -2.95 -11.25
N ASP A 335 -10.29 -1.63 -11.10
CA ASP A 335 -9.40 -0.77 -11.87
C ASP A 335 -7.93 -1.21 -11.72
N ALA A 336 -7.50 -1.53 -10.48
CA ALA A 336 -6.16 -2.03 -10.23
C ALA A 336 -5.95 -3.43 -10.84
N PHE A 337 -6.89 -4.34 -10.62
CA PHE A 337 -6.73 -5.75 -11.00
C PHE A 337 -6.78 -5.99 -12.51
N ASP A 338 -7.73 -5.35 -13.20
CA ASP A 338 -7.83 -5.41 -14.66
C ASP A 338 -6.54 -4.88 -15.32
N ALA A 339 -5.96 -3.82 -14.76
CA ALA A 339 -4.70 -3.26 -15.23
C ALA A 339 -3.52 -4.22 -15.00
N PHE A 340 -3.42 -4.84 -13.82
CA PHE A 340 -2.40 -5.86 -13.54
C PHE A 340 -2.52 -7.09 -14.44
N LEU A 341 -3.74 -7.60 -14.67
CA LEU A 341 -3.98 -8.73 -15.55
C LEU A 341 -3.58 -8.41 -17.00
N THR A 342 -3.97 -7.23 -17.47
CA THR A 342 -3.63 -6.78 -18.83
C THR A 342 -2.12 -6.56 -18.98
N LEU A 343 -1.47 -5.92 -18.00
CA LEU A 343 -0.03 -5.74 -17.96
C LEU A 343 0.70 -7.08 -18.04
N ARG A 344 0.32 -8.05 -17.21
CA ARG A 344 0.96 -9.36 -17.17
C ARG A 344 0.70 -10.20 -18.41
N ALA A 345 -0.48 -10.06 -19.02
CA ALA A 345 -0.84 -10.69 -20.29
C ALA A 345 0.02 -10.16 -21.45
N LEU A 346 0.28 -8.86 -21.52
CA LEU A 346 1.18 -8.27 -22.51
C LEU A 346 2.59 -8.85 -22.42
N ALA A 347 3.15 -8.94 -21.21
CA ALA A 347 4.47 -9.52 -20.98
C ALA A 347 4.53 -11.01 -21.34
N ASN A 348 3.50 -11.78 -20.97
CA ASN A 348 3.40 -13.20 -21.30
C ASN A 348 3.29 -13.44 -22.80
N GLU A 349 2.46 -12.67 -23.52
CA GLU A 349 2.36 -12.77 -24.98
C GLU A 349 3.71 -12.47 -25.65
N ALA A 350 4.38 -11.41 -25.20
CA ALA A 350 5.70 -11.06 -25.69
C ALA A 350 6.77 -12.13 -25.39
N ALA A 351 6.57 -12.99 -24.39
CA ALA A 351 7.49 -14.08 -24.08
C ALA A 351 7.40 -15.25 -25.09
N LYS A 352 6.31 -15.37 -25.87
CA LYS A 352 6.17 -16.40 -26.93
C LYS A 352 7.15 -16.23 -28.07
N ASN A 353 7.47 -14.98 -28.39
CA ASN A 353 8.38 -14.59 -29.45
C ASN A 353 9.55 -13.84 -28.82
N PRO A 354 10.44 -14.54 -28.10
CA PRO A 354 11.54 -13.87 -27.44
C PRO A 354 12.35 -13.12 -28.49
N SER A 355 12.52 -11.82 -28.27
CA SER A 355 13.44 -11.01 -29.04
C SER A 355 14.82 -11.69 -29.03
N SER A 356 15.57 -11.60 -30.14
CA SER A 356 16.91 -12.18 -30.24
C SER A 356 17.81 -11.75 -29.06
N ASP A 357 18.86 -12.52 -28.74
CA ASP A 357 19.82 -12.18 -27.68
C ASP A 357 20.37 -10.72 -27.77
N ASP A 358 20.41 -10.14 -28.97
CA ASP A 358 20.83 -8.76 -29.24
C ASP A 358 19.77 -7.68 -28.94
N ALA A 359 18.53 -8.05 -28.60
CA ALA A 359 17.41 -7.15 -28.33
C ALA A 359 16.52 -7.66 -27.17
N PRO A 360 17.05 -7.90 -25.96
CA PRO A 360 16.43 -8.71 -24.92
C PRO A 360 15.10 -8.17 -24.34
N GLN A 361 14.68 -6.97 -24.69
CA GLN A 361 13.44 -6.34 -24.21
C GLN A 361 12.26 -6.66 -25.14
N ALA A 362 11.04 -6.50 -24.62
CA ALA A 362 9.85 -6.42 -25.47
C ALA A 362 9.98 -5.22 -26.45
N ASP A 363 9.28 -5.28 -27.57
CA ASP A 363 9.29 -4.19 -28.55
C ASP A 363 8.72 -2.89 -27.96
N ALA A 364 9.05 -1.75 -28.59
CA ALA A 364 8.71 -0.43 -28.06
C ALA A 364 7.19 -0.17 -27.95
N GLU A 365 6.38 -0.78 -28.81
CA GLU A 365 4.92 -0.63 -28.77
C GLU A 365 4.34 -1.42 -27.60
N THR A 366 4.79 -2.66 -27.41
CA THR A 366 4.43 -3.48 -26.25
C THR A 366 4.86 -2.80 -24.95
N VAL A 367 6.08 -2.25 -24.87
CA VAL A 367 6.53 -1.50 -23.69
C VAL A 367 5.67 -0.27 -23.42
N ALA A 368 5.27 0.47 -24.45
CA ALA A 368 4.37 1.61 -24.28
C ALA A 368 2.98 1.18 -23.76
N ALA A 369 2.44 0.06 -24.26
CA ALA A 369 1.18 -0.49 -23.78
C ALA A 369 1.27 -0.97 -22.32
N MET A 370 2.38 -1.61 -21.94
CA MET A 370 2.64 -2.03 -20.55
C MET A 370 2.72 -0.83 -19.61
N LYS A 371 3.39 0.26 -20.01
CA LYS A 371 3.46 1.49 -19.20
C LYS A 371 2.07 2.06 -18.89
N ILE A 372 1.17 2.08 -19.87
CA ILE A 372 -0.21 2.53 -19.66
C ILE A 372 -0.92 1.69 -18.58
N GLN A 373 -0.75 0.37 -18.61
CA GLN A 373 -1.37 -0.52 -17.63
C GLN A 373 -0.72 -0.42 -16.26
N ALA A 374 0.60 -0.31 -16.17
CA ALA A 374 1.29 -0.09 -14.92
C ALA A 374 0.88 1.25 -14.26
N GLU A 375 0.78 2.33 -15.05
CA GLU A 375 0.29 3.62 -14.57
C GLU A 375 -1.16 3.55 -14.09
N ALA A 376 -2.03 2.80 -14.77
CA ALA A 376 -3.40 2.59 -14.34
C ALA A 376 -3.49 1.80 -13.02
N ALA A 377 -2.71 0.72 -12.89
CA ALA A 377 -2.62 -0.07 -11.66
C ALA A 377 -2.12 0.76 -10.49
N LEU A 378 -1.04 1.54 -10.69
CA LEU A 378 -0.49 2.42 -9.67
C LEU A 378 -1.44 3.54 -9.27
N LEU A 379 -2.15 4.15 -10.24
CA LEU A 379 -3.14 5.18 -9.94
C LEU A 379 -4.29 4.64 -9.10
N ALA A 380 -4.82 3.44 -9.42
CA ALA A 380 -5.87 2.81 -8.64
C ALA A 380 -5.40 2.44 -7.23
N TRP A 381 -4.20 1.87 -7.11
CA TRP A 381 -3.56 1.56 -5.83
C TRP A 381 -3.37 2.83 -4.99
N GLU A 382 -2.76 3.88 -5.54
CA GLU A 382 -2.53 5.12 -4.81
C GLU A 382 -3.84 5.83 -4.43
N LYS A 383 -4.87 5.78 -5.31
CA LYS A 383 -6.22 6.25 -4.97
C LYS A 383 -6.80 5.49 -3.78
N SER A 384 -6.58 4.18 -3.64
CA SER A 384 -7.05 3.41 -2.48
C SER A 384 -6.39 3.88 -1.17
N ILE A 385 -5.11 4.26 -1.22
CA ILE A 385 -4.37 4.83 -0.10
C ILE A 385 -4.92 6.22 0.23
N SER A 386 -5.02 7.10 -0.77
CA SER A 386 -5.50 8.48 -0.60
C SER A 386 -6.95 8.57 -0.13
N ALA A 387 -7.84 7.72 -0.66
CA ALA A 387 -9.22 7.61 -0.17
C ALA A 387 -9.26 7.08 1.27
N SER A 388 -8.31 6.21 1.68
CA SER A 388 -8.17 5.81 3.08
C SER A 388 -7.70 6.98 3.96
N VAL A 389 -6.78 7.81 3.48
CA VAL A 389 -6.39 9.05 4.19
C VAL A 389 -7.58 9.97 4.38
N ILE A 390 -8.40 10.19 3.34
CA ILE A 390 -9.61 11.03 3.42
C ILE A 390 -10.62 10.47 4.42
N HIS A 391 -10.86 9.15 4.39
CA HIS A 391 -11.69 8.46 5.38
C HIS A 391 -11.21 8.78 6.81
N TYR A 392 -9.92 8.60 7.08
CA TYR A 392 -9.39 8.84 8.41
C TYR A 392 -9.30 10.32 8.79
N ILE A 393 -9.21 11.26 7.83
CA ILE A 393 -9.43 12.69 8.10
C ILE A 393 -10.85 12.90 8.64
N ASN A 394 -11.87 12.32 8.00
CA ASN A 394 -13.27 12.48 8.42
C ASN A 394 -13.51 11.94 9.83
N TYR A 395 -12.97 10.76 10.14
CA TYR A 395 -13.06 10.17 11.48
C TYR A 395 -12.28 10.98 12.52
N THR A 396 -11.04 11.39 12.22
CA THR A 396 -10.25 12.24 13.12
C THR A 396 -10.98 13.55 13.46
N ILE A 397 -11.62 14.18 12.47
CA ILE A 397 -12.44 15.39 12.69
C ILE A 397 -13.63 15.10 13.62
N ALA A 398 -14.28 13.94 13.48
CA ALA A 398 -15.37 13.54 14.35
C ALA A 398 -14.88 13.33 15.79
N ASP A 399 -13.76 12.63 15.97
CA ASP A 399 -13.19 12.37 17.29
C ASP A 399 -12.71 13.65 17.96
N LEU A 400 -12.07 14.56 17.23
CA LEU A 400 -11.65 15.86 17.76
C LEU A 400 -12.82 16.70 18.28
N LYS A 401 -14.02 16.59 17.66
CA LYS A 401 -15.23 17.25 18.18
C LYS A 401 -15.66 16.65 19.51
N THR A 402 -15.54 15.33 19.68
CA THR A 402 -15.77 14.64 20.95
C THR A 402 -14.76 15.08 22.00
N ILE A 403 -13.45 15.09 21.68
CA ILE A 403 -12.40 15.56 22.60
C ILE A 403 -12.62 17.02 23.03
N LYS A 404 -12.97 17.89 22.08
CA LYS A 404 -13.24 19.30 22.36
C LYS A 404 -14.43 19.52 23.31
N ALA A 405 -15.45 18.67 23.22
CA ALA A 405 -16.62 18.74 24.10
C ALA A 405 -16.26 18.44 25.57
N GLY A 406 -15.14 17.74 25.81
CA GLY A 406 -14.67 17.33 27.13
C GLY A 406 -15.48 16.17 27.72
N GLY A 407 -14.99 15.60 28.83
CA GLY A 407 -15.65 14.47 29.49
C GLY A 407 -15.71 13.19 28.66
N TYR A 408 -14.77 13.03 27.73
CA TYR A 408 -14.62 11.83 26.91
C TYR A 408 -14.00 10.67 27.72
N THR A 409 -14.26 9.46 27.25
CA THR A 409 -13.76 8.22 27.80
C THR A 409 -12.39 7.84 27.24
N ALA A 410 -11.69 6.93 27.92
CA ALA A 410 -10.45 6.34 27.41
C ALA A 410 -10.64 5.62 26.05
N ASP A 411 -11.85 5.13 25.76
CA ASP A 411 -12.18 4.51 24.48
C ASP A 411 -12.24 5.56 23.35
N GLU A 412 -12.93 6.69 23.59
CA GLU A 412 -13.01 7.79 22.62
C GLU A 412 -11.64 8.45 22.38
N PHE A 413 -10.78 8.53 23.40
CA PHE A 413 -9.39 8.97 23.20
C PHE A 413 -8.58 7.96 22.38
N ALA A 414 -8.77 6.66 22.63
CA ALA A 414 -8.10 5.62 21.84
C ALA A 414 -8.59 5.60 20.38
N ASP A 415 -9.85 5.92 20.12
CA ASP A 415 -10.38 6.08 18.77
C ASP A 415 -9.73 7.26 18.04
N LEU A 416 -9.60 8.43 18.69
CA LEU A 416 -8.85 9.56 18.12
C LEU A 416 -7.41 9.15 17.78
N ALA A 417 -6.72 8.52 18.74
CA ALA A 417 -5.32 8.13 18.55
C ALA A 417 -5.16 7.16 17.37
N LYS A 418 -6.08 6.20 17.27
CA LYS A 418 -6.11 5.23 16.18
C LYS A 418 -6.38 5.91 14.83
N HIS A 419 -7.47 6.68 14.71
CA HIS A 419 -7.85 7.27 13.42
C HIS A 419 -6.83 8.31 12.94
N TRP A 420 -6.27 9.12 13.84
CA TRP A 420 -5.20 10.05 13.49
C TRP A 420 -3.95 9.31 12.99
N SER A 421 -3.56 8.24 13.67
CA SER A 421 -2.40 7.44 13.28
C SER A 421 -2.60 6.68 11.97
N GLU A 422 -3.80 6.18 11.68
CA GLU A 422 -4.14 5.61 10.38
C GLU A 422 -4.08 6.67 9.27
N MET A 423 -4.63 7.87 9.51
CA MET A 423 -4.55 9.02 8.59
C MET A 423 -3.10 9.35 8.25
N LYS A 424 -2.28 9.62 9.27
CA LYS A 424 -0.89 10.06 9.10
C LYS A 424 -0.03 8.95 8.49
N GLY A 425 -0.17 7.71 8.96
CA GLY A 425 0.61 6.58 8.47
C GLY A 425 0.37 6.26 7.00
N PHE A 426 -0.88 6.32 6.52
CA PHE A 426 -1.17 6.19 5.08
C PHE A 426 -0.69 7.40 4.27
N ALA A 427 -0.89 8.62 4.79
CA ALA A 427 -0.49 9.84 4.09
C ALA A 427 1.01 9.86 3.81
N LEU A 428 1.85 9.44 4.77
CA LEU A 428 3.30 9.35 4.60
C LEU A 428 3.72 8.47 3.42
N GLY A 429 2.92 7.48 3.03
CA GLY A 429 3.20 6.58 1.91
C GLY A 429 3.10 7.23 0.52
N LEU A 430 2.32 8.31 0.37
CA LEU A 430 2.04 8.89 -0.96
C LEU A 430 3.27 9.52 -1.65
N GLN A 431 4.34 9.83 -0.90
CA GLN A 431 5.58 10.37 -1.49
C GLN A 431 6.39 9.36 -2.30
N PHE A 432 6.11 8.06 -2.15
CA PHE A 432 6.93 7.01 -2.75
C PHE A 432 6.57 6.69 -4.20
N ASN A 433 5.61 7.40 -4.82
CA ASN A 433 5.30 7.25 -6.24
C ASN A 433 5.78 8.45 -7.06
N ARG A 434 6.74 8.22 -7.96
CA ARG A 434 7.23 9.22 -8.93
C ARG A 434 6.12 9.80 -9.81
N LEU A 435 5.06 9.02 -10.03
CA LEU A 435 3.90 9.36 -10.88
C LEU A 435 2.69 9.84 -10.07
N SER A 436 2.89 10.20 -8.79
CA SER A 436 1.80 10.66 -7.93
C SER A 436 1.05 11.85 -8.55
N PRO A 437 -0.30 11.85 -8.53
CA PRO A 437 -1.10 13.04 -8.85
C PRO A 437 -0.90 14.21 -7.88
N VAL A 438 -0.36 13.95 -6.68
CA VAL A 438 -0.09 14.98 -5.68
C VAL A 438 1.31 15.55 -5.92
N SER A 439 1.41 16.87 -6.05
CA SER A 439 2.72 17.52 -6.18
C SER A 439 3.52 17.46 -4.87
N ASP A 440 4.86 17.50 -4.93
CA ASP A 440 5.70 17.55 -3.72
C ASP A 440 5.29 18.69 -2.76
N ALA A 441 4.91 19.85 -3.31
CA ALA A 441 4.47 21.00 -2.52
C ALA A 441 3.11 20.77 -1.83
N ASP A 442 2.15 20.18 -2.56
CA ASP A 442 0.84 19.84 -1.99
C ASP A 442 0.96 18.72 -0.96
N PHE A 443 1.87 17.78 -1.18
CA PHE A 443 2.19 16.71 -0.24
C PHE A 443 2.76 17.25 1.08
N GLU A 444 3.76 18.13 1.01
CA GLU A 444 4.32 18.80 2.18
C GLU A 444 3.24 19.63 2.91
N ASP A 445 2.36 20.33 2.17
CA ASP A 445 1.26 21.10 2.77
C ASP A 445 0.28 20.18 3.51
N VAL A 446 -0.19 19.10 2.88
CA VAL A 446 -1.06 18.09 3.51
C VAL A 446 -0.47 17.56 4.81
N LEU A 447 0.80 17.15 4.80
CA LEU A 447 1.46 16.60 5.98
C LEU A 447 1.68 17.64 7.09
N SER A 448 1.97 18.89 6.71
CA SER A 448 2.11 19.99 7.67
C SER A 448 0.80 20.27 8.41
N LYS A 449 -0.33 20.21 7.69
CA LYS A 449 -1.68 20.36 8.24
C LYS A 449 -2.07 19.21 9.15
N MET A 450 -1.58 18.00 8.88
CA MET A 450 -1.78 16.85 9.76
C MET A 450 -0.93 16.93 11.04
N GLN A 451 0.17 17.67 11.06
CA GLN A 451 1.16 17.71 12.16
C GLN A 451 1.73 16.31 12.48
N ASP A 452 2.48 16.19 13.59
CA ASP A 452 3.11 14.94 14.03
C ASP A 452 2.40 14.32 15.25
N ALA A 453 1.30 14.93 15.70
CA ALA A 453 0.33 14.40 16.67
C ALA A 453 -1.02 15.14 16.52
N PRO A 454 -2.14 14.58 16.99
CA PRO A 454 -3.39 15.33 17.02
C PRO A 454 -3.30 16.53 17.97
N VAL A 455 -3.99 17.62 17.64
CA VAL A 455 -4.07 18.79 18.54
C VAL A 455 -5.10 18.53 19.63
N LEU A 456 -4.63 18.42 20.88
CA LEU A 456 -5.47 18.15 22.06
C LEU A 456 -5.83 19.42 22.87
N ASP A 457 -5.16 20.54 22.58
CA ASP A 457 -5.49 21.86 23.15
C ASP A 457 -6.84 22.32 22.59
N THR A 458 -7.89 22.26 23.42
CA THR A 458 -9.28 22.54 23.02
C THR A 458 -9.49 23.94 22.44
N THR A 459 -8.58 24.87 22.72
CA THR A 459 -8.62 26.23 22.15
C THR A 459 -8.13 26.31 20.71
N LYS A 460 -7.44 25.26 20.22
CA LYS A 460 -6.85 25.17 18.88
C LYS A 460 -7.49 24.11 18.00
N ILE A 461 -8.39 23.28 18.54
CA ILE A 461 -9.02 22.19 17.78
C ILE A 461 -9.79 22.70 16.57
N ASP A 462 -10.47 23.85 16.64
CA ASP A 462 -11.21 24.38 15.48
C ASP A 462 -10.29 24.73 14.31
N ASP A 463 -9.15 25.38 14.60
CA ASP A 463 -8.15 25.72 13.59
C ASP A 463 -7.54 24.44 13.00
N TYR A 464 -7.26 23.44 13.84
CA TYR A 464 -6.73 22.17 13.39
C TYR A 464 -7.73 21.37 12.53
N ILE A 465 -9.02 21.38 12.86
CA ILE A 465 -10.07 20.80 12.01
C ILE A 465 -10.09 21.49 10.65
N ALA A 466 -9.98 22.83 10.59
CA ALA A 466 -9.93 23.56 9.33
C ALA A 466 -8.70 23.18 8.47
N ASP A 467 -7.54 22.95 9.12
CA ASP A 467 -6.35 22.44 8.44
C ASP A 467 -6.58 21.03 7.87
N LEU A 468 -7.18 20.12 8.64
CA LEU A 468 -7.53 18.77 8.16
C LEU A 468 -8.53 18.81 7.00
N GLU A 469 -9.53 19.69 7.05
CA GLU A 469 -10.48 19.89 5.95
C GLU A 469 -9.79 20.41 4.67
N SER A 470 -8.79 21.27 4.83
CA SER A 470 -7.96 21.73 3.71
C SER A 470 -7.09 20.60 3.15
N ALA A 471 -6.47 19.76 4.00
CA ALA A 471 -5.71 18.60 3.58
C ALA A 471 -6.59 17.62 2.78
N ARG A 472 -7.80 17.33 3.27
CA ARG A 472 -8.81 16.54 2.57
C ARG A 472 -9.18 17.13 1.21
N THR A 473 -9.31 18.45 1.11
CA THR A 473 -9.61 19.14 -0.15
C THR A 473 -8.48 19.01 -1.16
N ILE A 474 -7.23 19.15 -0.73
CA ILE A 474 -6.05 18.99 -1.59
C ILE A 474 -6.03 17.58 -2.18
N LEU A 475 -6.15 16.54 -1.34
CA LEU A 475 -6.19 15.16 -1.79
C LEU A 475 -7.38 14.89 -2.70
N GLY A 476 -8.58 15.34 -2.31
CA GLY A 476 -9.80 15.22 -3.12
C GLY A 476 -9.63 15.76 -4.54
N ASN A 477 -9.00 16.93 -4.68
CA ASN A 477 -8.74 17.57 -5.97
C ASN A 477 -7.64 16.85 -6.76
N ALA A 478 -6.52 16.50 -6.13
CA ALA A 478 -5.38 15.88 -6.81
C ALA A 478 -5.75 14.57 -7.51
N TYR A 479 -6.56 13.73 -6.85
CA TYR A 479 -7.02 12.46 -7.41
C TYR A 479 -8.37 12.56 -8.16
N SER A 480 -8.94 13.75 -8.24
CA SER A 480 -10.25 14.00 -8.87
C SER A 480 -11.38 13.13 -8.29
N PHE A 481 -11.41 12.98 -6.97
CA PHE A 481 -12.45 12.21 -6.30
C PHE A 481 -13.80 12.90 -6.36
N ASN A 482 -14.87 12.10 -6.34
CA ASN A 482 -16.22 12.63 -6.23
C ASN A 482 -16.40 13.38 -4.90
N ALA A 483 -16.95 14.60 -4.94
CA ALA A 483 -17.08 15.43 -3.75
C ALA A 483 -17.96 14.82 -2.64
N THR A 484 -18.99 14.03 -2.99
CA THR A 484 -19.81 13.32 -2.01
C THR A 484 -18.99 12.25 -1.30
N ASN A 485 -18.22 11.45 -2.04
CA ASN A 485 -17.31 10.47 -1.45
C ASN A 485 -16.29 11.15 -0.54
N VAL A 486 -15.68 12.25 -0.96
CA VAL A 486 -14.71 12.99 -0.13
C VAL A 486 -15.34 13.42 1.21
N ALA A 487 -16.61 13.84 1.20
CA ALA A 487 -17.30 14.29 2.40
C ALA A 487 -17.78 13.15 3.31
N GLU A 488 -18.10 11.98 2.74
CA GLU A 488 -18.81 10.90 3.44
C GLU A 488 -17.96 9.65 3.71
N TRP A 489 -16.78 9.53 3.10
CA TRP A 489 -15.92 8.35 3.22
C TRP A 489 -15.50 8.02 4.63
#